data_AF-A0A969VJ32-F1
#
_entry.id   AF-A0A969VJ32-F1
#
_cell.length_a   1.000
_cell.length_b   1.000
_cell.length_c   1.000
_cell.angle_alpha   90.00
_cell.angle_beta   90.00
_cell.angle_gamma   90.00
#
_symmetry.space_group_name_H-M   'P 1'
#
loop_
_entity.id
_entity.type
_entity.pdbx_description
1 polymer ?
#
loop_
_entity_poly.entity_id
_entity_poly.type
_entity_poly.pdbx_seq_one_letter_code
_entity_poly.pdbx_strand_id
1 'polypeptide(L)'
;MTAAQHLLIGALDALQHCTSDADRWACGTRLLQDCGSDWVTAGTAARTTGAALAIRTNTPAALMRDYMDQRLYLSDPWMEFCARSTAPNHLDVAAELQTPTRRRQNADGPALCRSRGAARGAVAQLRRRAQWRDRDLRPQRRC
;
A
#
# COMPACT_ATOMS: atom_id res chain seq x y z
N MET A 1 -0.94 15.34 26.86
CA MET A 1 -0.51 14.31 25.90
C MET A 1 -1.56 14.20 24.80
N THR A 2 -1.13 14.01 23.55
CA THR A 2 -2.04 13.86 22.40
C THR A 2 -2.59 12.43 22.32
N ALA A 3 -3.70 12.24 21.61
CA ALA A 3 -4.24 10.90 21.34
C ALA A 3 -3.21 9.98 20.67
N ALA A 4 -2.40 10.53 19.76
CA ALA A 4 -1.31 9.80 19.12
C ALA A 4 -0.22 9.36 20.11
N GLN A 5 0.12 10.19 21.11
CA GLN A 5 1.08 9.82 22.15
C GLN A 5 0.54 8.69 23.04
N HIS A 6 -0.74 8.72 23.40
CA HIS A 6 -1.36 7.63 24.18
C HIS A 6 -1.34 6.31 23.41
N LEU A 7 -1.67 6.36 22.12
CA LEU A 7 -1.69 5.20 21.24
C LEU A 7 -0.28 4.59 21.07
N LEU A 8 0.76 5.42 20.88
CA LEU A 8 2.14 4.93 20.76
C LEU A 8 2.67 4.34 22.06
N ILE A 9 2.41 4.98 23.20
CA ILE A 9 2.84 4.47 24.51
C ILE A 9 2.16 3.13 24.82
N GLY A 10 0.84 3.03 24.61
CA GLY A 10 0.10 1.79 24.82
C GLY A 10 0.57 0.66 23.90
N ALA A 11 0.90 0.97 22.64
CA ALA A 11 1.43 -0.04 21.72
C ALA A 11 2.84 -0.50 22.10
N LEU A 12 3.69 0.40 22.60
CA LEU A 12 5.03 0.03 23.09
C LEU A 12 4.93 -0.90 24.31
N ASP A 13 4.05 -0.58 25.25
CA ASP A 13 3.78 -1.42 26.43
C ASP A 13 3.25 -2.80 25.99
N ALA A 14 2.28 -2.86 25.09
CA ALA A 14 1.75 -4.12 24.56
C ALA A 14 2.84 -4.96 23.85
N LEU A 15 3.73 -4.33 23.08
CA LEU A 15 4.84 -5.02 22.40
C LEU A 15 5.83 -5.64 23.39
N GLN A 16 6.09 -5.00 24.54
CA GLN A 16 6.99 -5.52 25.57
C GLN A 16 6.47 -6.81 26.22
N HIS A 17 5.15 -7.01 26.23
CA HIS A 17 4.49 -8.18 26.80
C HIS A 17 4.22 -9.30 25.78
N CYS A 18 4.56 -9.10 24.51
CA CYS A 18 4.37 -10.12 23.47
C CYS A 18 5.38 -11.26 23.61
N THR A 19 4.89 -12.50 23.67
CA THR A 19 5.72 -13.69 23.92
C THR A 19 6.13 -14.45 22.66
N SER A 20 5.50 -14.14 21.52
CA SER A 20 5.78 -14.79 20.24
C SER A 20 5.83 -13.81 19.08
N ASP A 21 6.43 -14.24 17.96
CA ASP A 21 6.39 -13.50 16.71
C ASP A 21 4.95 -13.32 16.19
N ALA A 22 4.05 -14.25 16.53
CA ALA A 22 2.64 -14.13 16.20
C ALA A 22 1.98 -12.95 16.91
N ASP A 23 2.24 -12.82 18.22
CA ASP A 23 1.72 -11.74 19.06
C ASP A 23 2.27 -10.39 18.62
N ARG A 24 3.58 -10.32 18.36
CA ARG A 24 4.26 -9.08 17.92
C ARG A 24 3.68 -8.56 16.62
N TRP A 25 3.43 -9.45 15.66
CA TRP A 25 2.78 -9.08 14.40
C TRP A 25 1.35 -8.62 14.59
N ALA A 26 0.55 -9.32 15.40
CA ALA A 26 -0.83 -8.93 15.69
C ALA A 26 -0.87 -7.53 16.35
N CYS A 27 0.02 -7.27 17.32
CA CYS A 27 0.17 -6.00 17.99
C CYS A 27 0.54 -4.87 17.02
N GLY A 28 1.58 -5.07 16.20
CA GLY A 28 2.01 -4.07 15.22
C GLY A 28 0.98 -3.81 14.11
N THR A 29 0.31 -4.86 13.64
CA THR A 29 -0.76 -4.75 12.65
C THR A 29 -1.93 -3.93 13.20
N ARG A 30 -2.36 -4.23 14.44
CA ARG A 30 -3.42 -3.48 15.10
C ARG A 30 -3.07 -2.01 15.27
N LEU A 31 -1.86 -1.70 15.70
CA LEU A 31 -1.38 -0.32 15.81
C LEU A 31 -1.53 0.46 14.49
N LEU A 32 -1.11 -0.15 13.36
CA LEU A 32 -1.20 0.49 12.05
C LEU A 32 -2.63 0.60 11.53
N GLN A 33 -3.50 -0.37 11.88
CA GLN A 33 -4.94 -0.33 11.61
C GLN A 33 -5.65 0.76 12.42
N ASP A 34 -5.29 0.94 13.70
CA ASP A 34 -5.79 2.02 14.54
C ASP A 34 -5.37 3.40 14.01
N CYS A 35 -4.27 3.46 13.23
CA CYS A 35 -3.84 4.63 12.47
C CYS A 35 -4.51 4.76 11.08
N GLY A 36 -5.44 3.88 10.72
CA GLY A 36 -6.24 3.94 9.49
C GLY A 36 -5.72 3.12 8.31
N SER A 37 -4.75 2.22 8.52
CA SER A 37 -4.29 1.31 7.45
C SER A 37 -5.20 0.10 7.34
N ASP A 38 -5.86 -0.12 6.21
CA ASP A 38 -6.66 -1.33 6.00
C ASP A 38 -5.78 -2.58 5.92
N TRP A 39 -4.64 -2.45 5.22
CA TRP A 39 -3.68 -3.51 4.99
C TRP A 39 -2.28 -3.11 5.41
N VAL A 40 -1.57 -4.06 6.00
CA VAL A 40 -0.22 -3.97 6.52
C VAL A 40 0.58 -5.11 5.91
N THR A 41 1.72 -4.75 5.33
CA THR A 41 2.70 -5.68 4.78
C THR A 41 4.05 -5.30 5.32
N ALA A 42 4.76 -6.26 5.92
CA ALA A 42 6.16 -6.13 6.27
C ALA A 42 6.94 -7.23 5.56
N GLY A 43 8.12 -6.90 5.06
CA GLY A 43 8.96 -7.88 4.40
C GLY A 43 10.45 -7.57 4.51
N THR A 44 11.25 -8.59 4.31
CA THR A 44 12.71 -8.50 4.24
C THR A 44 13.20 -9.14 2.96
N ALA A 45 14.23 -8.54 2.35
CA ALA A 45 14.87 -9.07 1.17
C ALA A 45 16.37 -8.76 1.20
N ALA A 46 17.17 -9.67 0.65
CA ALA A 46 18.59 -9.42 0.45
C ALA A 46 18.80 -8.36 -0.64
N ARG A 47 19.60 -7.33 -0.34
CA ARG A 47 19.88 -6.22 -1.27
C ARG A 47 20.51 -6.67 -2.60
N THR A 48 21.29 -7.74 -2.58
CA THR A 48 22.12 -8.18 -3.71
C THR A 48 21.40 -9.08 -4.69
N THR A 49 20.32 -9.76 -4.28
CA THR A 49 19.70 -10.80 -5.12
C THR A 49 18.20 -10.61 -5.35
N GLY A 50 17.48 -9.84 -4.52
CA GLY A 50 16.02 -9.63 -4.66
C GLY A 50 15.16 -10.92 -4.68
N ALA A 51 15.78 -12.10 -4.69
CA ALA A 51 15.18 -13.39 -4.98
C ALA A 51 14.68 -14.10 -3.72
N ALA A 52 15.17 -13.70 -2.55
CA ALA A 52 14.71 -14.19 -1.26
C ALA A 52 13.92 -13.07 -0.56
N LEU A 53 12.64 -12.96 -0.93
CA LEU A 53 11.69 -12.04 -0.32
C LEU A 53 10.85 -12.82 0.71
N ALA A 54 10.98 -12.45 1.99
CA ALA A 54 10.11 -12.94 3.04
C ALA A 54 9.09 -11.85 3.36
N ILE A 55 7.79 -12.18 3.26
CA ILE A 55 6.70 -11.23 3.53
C ILE A 55 5.77 -11.81 4.59
N ARG A 56 5.34 -10.93 5.50
CA ARG A 56 4.17 -11.13 6.35
C ARG A 56 3.17 -10.02 6.06
N THR A 57 1.91 -10.39 5.86
CA THR A 57 0.87 -9.44 5.44
C THR A 57 -0.52 -9.86 5.92
N ASN A 58 -1.42 -8.90 6.08
CA ASN A 58 -2.88 -9.12 6.19
C ASN A 58 -3.64 -8.74 4.90
N THR A 59 -2.90 -8.40 3.82
CA THR A 59 -3.45 -8.11 2.49
C THR A 59 -4.25 -9.31 1.99
N PRO A 60 -5.36 -9.11 1.23
CA PRO A 60 -6.14 -10.21 0.68
C PRO A 60 -5.26 -11.25 -0.03
N ALA A 61 -5.45 -12.53 0.31
CA ALA A 61 -4.60 -13.62 -0.14
C ALA A 61 -4.52 -13.73 -1.67
N ALA A 62 -5.60 -13.39 -2.38
CA ALA A 62 -5.60 -13.34 -3.85
C ALA A 62 -4.65 -12.25 -4.39
N LEU A 63 -4.67 -11.05 -3.80
CA LEU A 63 -3.79 -9.95 -4.21
C LEU A 63 -2.31 -10.29 -3.95
N MET A 64 -2.00 -10.84 -2.77
CA MET A 64 -0.63 -11.21 -2.44
C MET A 64 -0.14 -12.37 -3.32
N ARG A 65 -1.02 -13.33 -3.64
CA ARG A 65 -0.69 -14.39 -4.59
C ARG A 65 -0.36 -13.83 -5.96
N ASP A 66 -1.19 -12.95 -6.51
CA ASP A 66 -0.92 -12.30 -7.80
C ASP A 66 0.41 -11.54 -7.80
N TYR A 67 0.72 -10.84 -6.70
CA TYR A 67 1.98 -10.11 -6.51
C TYR A 67 3.20 -11.03 -6.54
N MET A 68 3.12 -12.18 -5.86
CA MET A 68 4.20 -13.15 -5.79
C MET A 68 4.35 -13.93 -7.10
N ASP A 69 3.25 -14.41 -7.68
CA ASP A 69 3.24 -15.23 -8.91
C ASP A 69 3.78 -14.44 -10.11
N GLN A 70 3.41 -13.17 -10.23
CA GLN A 70 3.91 -12.29 -11.29
C GLN A 70 5.29 -11.68 -10.97
N ARG A 71 5.86 -12.01 -9.81
CA ARG A 71 7.13 -11.48 -9.30
C ARG A 71 7.20 -9.95 -9.36
N LEU A 72 6.10 -9.28 -9.02
CA LEU A 72 6.00 -7.82 -9.12
C LEU A 72 7.04 -7.11 -8.25
N TYR A 73 7.49 -7.75 -7.16
CA TYR A 73 8.57 -7.28 -6.28
C TYR A 73 9.90 -7.01 -6.99
N LEU A 74 10.17 -7.64 -8.15
CA LEU A 74 11.38 -7.37 -8.94
C LEU A 74 11.36 -6.01 -9.63
N SER A 75 10.17 -5.42 -9.80
CA SER A 75 9.95 -4.15 -10.48
C SER A 75 9.18 -3.14 -9.62
N ASP A 76 9.00 -3.44 -8.33
CA ASP A 76 8.25 -2.61 -7.40
C ASP A 76 9.09 -1.37 -7.02
N PRO A 77 8.63 -0.14 -7.35
CA PRO A 77 9.35 1.08 -7.00
C PRO A 77 9.60 1.23 -5.50
N TRP A 78 8.73 0.67 -4.67
CA TRP A 78 8.91 0.67 -3.22
C TRP A 78 10.07 -0.21 -2.78
N MET A 79 10.22 -1.39 -3.41
CA MET A 79 11.37 -2.27 -3.16
C MET A 79 12.68 -1.63 -3.60
N GLU A 80 12.68 -0.93 -4.74
CA GLU A 80 13.83 -0.15 -5.20
C GLU A 80 14.19 0.99 -4.22
N PHE A 81 13.19 1.68 -3.68
CA PHE A 81 13.39 2.70 -2.66
C PHE A 81 14.01 2.11 -1.37
N CYS A 82 13.43 1.03 -0.82
CA CYS A 82 13.94 0.35 0.36
C CYS A 82 15.36 -0.22 0.16
N ALA A 83 15.72 -0.62 -1.07
CA ALA A 83 17.07 -1.07 -1.41
C ALA A 83 18.10 0.07 -1.40
N ARG A 84 17.67 1.34 -1.54
CA ARG A 84 18.55 2.52 -1.50
C ARG A 84 18.55 3.24 -0.17
N SER A 85 17.47 3.13 0.61
CA SER A 85 17.26 3.94 1.81
C SER A 85 16.55 3.16 2.91
N THR A 86 16.86 3.50 4.16
CA THR A 86 16.10 3.08 5.36
C THR A 86 15.36 4.24 6.01
N ALA A 87 15.25 5.37 5.30
CA ALA A 87 14.60 6.56 5.82
C ALA A 87 13.09 6.28 6.03
N PRO A 88 12.56 6.48 7.24
CA PRO A 88 11.19 6.07 7.60
C PRO A 88 10.10 7.01 7.05
N ASN A 89 10.48 8.08 6.35
CA ASN A 89 9.62 9.22 6.03
C ASN A 89 9.21 9.31 4.55
N HIS A 90 9.23 8.20 3.81
CA HIS A 90 8.66 8.16 2.46
C HIS A 90 7.24 7.60 2.50
N LEU A 91 6.29 8.33 1.93
CA LEU A 91 4.93 7.87 1.67
C LEU A 91 4.75 7.73 0.16
N ASP A 92 4.43 6.54 -0.33
CA ASP A 92 4.02 6.36 -1.72
C ASP A 92 2.54 6.77 -1.85
N VAL A 93 2.31 8.06 -1.99
CA VAL A 93 0.96 8.58 -2.27
C VAL A 93 0.85 8.76 -3.77
N ALA A 94 -0.07 8.02 -4.41
CA ALA A 94 -0.43 8.31 -5.79
C ALA A 94 -0.85 9.78 -5.88
N ALA A 95 -0.15 10.56 -6.70
CA ALA A 95 -0.39 11.99 -6.90
C ALA A 95 -1.85 12.34 -7.26
N GLU A 96 -2.66 11.36 -7.65
CA GLU A 96 -4.09 11.51 -7.93
C GLU A 96 -4.95 11.89 -6.70
N LEU A 97 -4.45 11.71 -5.47
CA LEU A 97 -5.10 12.24 -4.26
C LEU A 97 -4.74 13.70 -3.97
N GLN A 98 -3.76 14.28 -4.67
CA GLN A 98 -3.50 15.71 -4.66
C GLN A 98 -4.41 16.40 -5.67
N THR A 99 -5.73 16.40 -5.44
CA THR A 99 -6.55 17.38 -6.15
C THR A 99 -6.18 18.73 -5.55
N PRO A 100 -5.58 19.68 -6.30
CA PRO A 100 -5.50 21.04 -5.79
C PRO A 100 -6.95 21.50 -5.71
N THR A 101 -7.37 21.96 -4.55
CA THR A 101 -8.59 22.78 -4.43
C THR A 101 -8.31 24.07 -5.19
N ARG A 102 -8.39 24.01 -6.53
CA ARG A 102 -8.26 25.17 -7.39
C ARG A 102 -9.57 25.92 -7.26
N ARG A 103 -9.61 26.83 -6.28
CA ARG A 103 -10.57 27.92 -6.24
C ARG A 103 -10.65 28.49 -7.65
N ARG A 104 -11.82 28.38 -8.26
CA ARG A 104 -12.18 29.05 -9.51
C ARG A 104 -11.79 30.52 -9.40
N GLN A 105 -10.86 30.96 -10.23
CA GLN A 105 -10.89 32.30 -10.79
C GLN A 105 -10.61 32.16 -12.30
N ASN A 106 -11.59 32.59 -13.09
CA ASN A 106 -11.56 32.64 -14.54
C ASN A 106 -10.47 33.62 -15.01
N ALA A 107 -9.76 33.30 -16.10
CA ALA A 107 -9.47 34.19 -17.22
C ALA A 107 -8.50 33.51 -18.22
N ASP A 108 -9.02 33.27 -19.43
CA ASP A 108 -8.42 33.47 -20.76
C ASP A 108 -7.06 32.85 -21.16
N GLY A 109 -7.08 32.05 -22.24
CA GLY A 109 -5.96 31.89 -23.18
C GLY A 109 -5.69 30.46 -23.67
N PRO A 110 -5.71 30.18 -24.99
CA PRO A 110 -5.42 28.86 -25.56
C PRO A 110 -3.97 28.73 -26.05
N ALA A 111 -3.34 27.56 -25.89
CA ALA A 111 -2.28 27.08 -26.79
C ALA A 111 -1.97 25.58 -26.59
N LEU A 112 -1.86 24.88 -27.72
CA LEU A 112 -1.37 23.52 -27.90
C LEU A 112 0.11 23.38 -27.49
N CYS A 113 0.53 22.15 -27.15
CA CYS A 113 1.42 21.28 -27.96
C CYS A 113 2.42 20.43 -27.12
N ARG A 114 2.38 19.11 -27.38
CA ARG A 114 3.49 18.13 -27.38
C ARG A 114 4.32 17.84 -26.11
N SER A 115 4.16 16.60 -25.62
CA SER A 115 5.09 15.45 -25.82
C SER A 115 5.51 14.66 -24.56
N ARG A 116 5.45 13.32 -24.73
CA ARG A 116 6.30 12.23 -24.19
C ARG A 116 6.35 11.94 -22.69
N GLY A 117 6.18 10.65 -22.36
CA GLY A 117 7.06 9.98 -21.40
C GLY A 117 6.38 9.11 -20.33
N ALA A 118 6.29 7.81 -20.62
CA ALA A 118 6.56 6.67 -19.74
C ALA A 118 5.82 6.46 -18.40
N ALA A 119 5.53 5.18 -18.15
CA ALA A 119 5.29 4.56 -16.84
C ALA A 119 3.93 4.76 -16.14
N ARG A 120 2.83 4.84 -16.88
CA ARG A 120 1.47 4.64 -16.34
C ARG A 120 0.88 3.32 -16.83
N GLY A 121 1.29 2.19 -16.23
CA GLY A 121 0.89 0.86 -16.71
C GLY A 121 0.36 -0.09 -15.65
N ALA A 122 1.16 -0.38 -14.62
CA ALA A 122 0.95 -1.60 -13.83
C ALA A 122 -0.14 -1.47 -12.75
N VAL A 123 -0.16 -0.39 -11.96
CA VAL A 123 -1.06 -0.31 -10.79
C VAL A 123 -2.50 0.11 -11.15
N ALA A 124 -2.66 0.93 -12.20
CA ALA A 124 -3.97 1.35 -12.70
C ALA A 124 -4.72 0.26 -13.49
N GLN A 125 -4.04 -0.82 -13.90
CA GLN A 125 -4.68 -1.98 -14.55
C GLN A 125 -5.33 -2.93 -13.53
N LEU A 126 -4.77 -3.06 -12.32
CA LEU A 126 -5.33 -3.92 -11.27
C LEU A 126 -6.65 -3.37 -10.72
N ARG A 127 -6.76 -2.06 -10.50
CA ARG A 127 -8.04 -1.43 -10.09
C ARG A 127 -9.14 -1.56 -11.15
N ARG A 128 -8.78 -1.49 -12.44
CA ARG A 128 -9.76 -1.64 -13.53
C ARG A 128 -10.18 -3.07 -13.80
N ARG A 129 -9.42 -4.11 -13.40
CA ARG A 129 -9.87 -5.51 -13.53
C ARG A 129 -10.68 -6.01 -12.35
N ALA A 130 -10.42 -5.51 -11.14
CA ALA A 130 -11.21 -5.86 -9.95
C ALA A 130 -12.67 -5.36 -10.07
N GLN A 131 -12.87 -4.16 -10.65
CA GLN A 131 -14.20 -3.56 -10.77
C GLN A 131 -15.12 -4.24 -11.80
N TRP A 132 -14.59 -5.10 -12.69
CA TRP A 132 -15.41 -5.85 -13.66
C TRP A 132 -15.91 -7.20 -13.15
N ARG A 133 -15.36 -7.74 -12.05
CA ARG A 133 -15.79 -9.05 -11.53
C ARG A 133 -16.86 -8.99 -10.43
N ASP A 134 -17.17 -7.80 -9.91
CA ASP A 134 -18.22 -7.62 -8.89
C ASP A 134 -19.65 -7.52 -9.46
N ARG A 135 -19.82 -7.52 -10.80
CA ARG A 135 -21.15 -7.42 -11.41
C ARG A 135 -21.91 -8.75 -11.58
N ASP A 136 -21.24 -9.89 -11.40
CA ASP A 136 -21.81 -11.22 -11.69
C ASP A 136 -22.10 -12.11 -10.46
N LEU A 137 -21.97 -11.59 -9.23
CA LEU A 137 -22.34 -12.33 -8.02
C LEU A 137 -23.67 -11.86 -7.45
N ARG A 138 -24.76 -12.04 -8.22
CA ARG A 138 -26.11 -12.09 -7.62
C ARG A 138 -26.42 -13.54 -7.22
N PRO A 139 -26.81 -13.82 -5.98
CA PRO A 139 -27.25 -15.16 -5.60
C PRO A 139 -28.60 -15.46 -6.25
N GLN A 140 -28.66 -16.51 -7.07
CA GLN A 140 -29.93 -17.15 -7.40
C GLN A 140 -30.52 -17.73 -6.11
N ARG A 141 -31.60 -17.11 -5.64
CA ARG A 141 -32.42 -17.62 -4.56
C ARG A 141 -32.99 -18.97 -4.99
N ARG A 142 -32.64 -20.03 -4.27
CA ARG A 142 -33.43 -21.26 -4.19
C ARG A 142 -34.27 -21.18 -2.92
N CYS A 143 -35.58 -21.05 -3.11
CA CYS A 143 -36.69 -21.67 -2.36
C CYS A 143 -37.89 -21.57 -3.28
#